data_AF-A0AA37S8B8-F1
#
_entry.id   AF-A0AA37S8B8-F1
#
_cell.length_a   1.000
_cell.length_b   1.000
_cell.length_c   1.000
_cell.angle_alpha   90.00
_cell.angle_beta   90.00
_cell.angle_gamma   90.00
#
_symmetry.space_group_name_H-M   'P 1'
#
loop_
_entity.id
_entity.type
_entity.pdbx_description
1 polymer ?
#
loop_
_entity_poly.entity_id
_entity_poly.type
_entity_poly.pdbx_seq_one_letter_code
_entity_poly.pdbx_strand_id
1 'polypeptide(L)'
;MKLFKTTVTALALSIVSLAATAEPLKNSANETVRNQSKVIEVLVSSSRQAAYQGALSKLDALTKSAPESLTSALHVGGGNDIDQNSLHLKEDNFVTVTERIGQDGNVQYVGLVHVNYHYIEDKSRN
;
A
#
# COMPACT_ATOMS: atom_id res chain seq x y z
N MET A 1 9.22 -0.21 55.65
CA MET A 1 8.80 -0.25 54.23
C MET A 1 9.99 0.24 53.39
N LYS A 2 10.52 -0.57 52.47
CA LYS A 2 11.66 -0.20 51.62
C LYS A 2 11.14 0.36 50.29
N LEU A 3 11.49 1.60 49.96
CA LEU A 3 11.16 2.22 48.68
C LEU A 3 12.08 1.64 47.59
N PHE A 4 11.49 0.98 46.61
CA PHE A 4 12.16 0.65 45.35
C PHE A 4 12.12 1.88 44.44
N LYS A 5 13.29 2.44 44.13
CA LYS A 5 13.44 3.50 43.14
C LYS A 5 13.52 2.84 41.77
N THR A 6 12.41 2.84 41.03
CA THR A 6 12.35 2.33 39.66
C THR A 6 12.87 3.41 38.71
N THR A 7 14.02 3.16 38.09
CA THR A 7 14.56 4.03 37.04
C THR A 7 13.91 3.66 35.72
N VAL A 8 13.12 4.56 35.14
CA VAL A 8 12.51 4.39 33.81
C VAL A 8 13.50 4.90 32.76
N THR A 9 14.08 4.00 31.98
CA THR A 9 14.96 4.35 30.86
C THR A 9 14.11 4.45 29.59
N ALA A 10 13.75 5.65 29.18
CA ALA A 10 13.05 5.89 27.92
C ALA A 10 14.04 5.78 26.75
N LEU A 11 13.98 4.68 25.99
CA LEU A 11 14.70 4.52 24.73
C LEU A 11 13.94 5.26 23.63
N ALA A 12 14.42 6.43 23.23
CA ALA A 12 13.92 7.14 22.06
C ALA A 12 14.46 6.48 20.78
N LEU A 13 13.63 5.70 20.09
CA LEU A 13 13.92 5.19 18.75
C LEU A 13 13.52 6.26 17.73
N SER A 14 14.48 7.03 17.23
CA SER A 14 14.28 7.93 16.10
C SER A 14 14.21 7.14 14.79
N ILE A 15 13.01 6.98 14.25
CA ILE A 15 12.79 6.40 12.92
C ILE A 15 13.14 7.48 11.89
N VAL A 16 14.34 7.44 11.33
CA VAL A 16 14.74 8.29 10.20
C VAL A 16 14.12 7.69 8.94
N SER A 17 12.95 8.19 8.53
CA SER A 17 12.35 7.85 7.24
C SER A 17 13.07 8.62 6.14
N LEU A 18 13.98 7.96 5.42
CA LEU A 18 14.50 8.44 4.15
C LEU A 18 13.38 8.36 3.12
N ALA A 19 12.80 9.50 2.75
CA ALA A 19 11.90 9.58 1.60
C ALA A 19 12.75 9.39 0.33
N ALA A 20 12.80 8.17 -0.20
CA ALA A 20 13.39 7.90 -1.50
C ALA A 20 12.46 8.45 -2.59
N THR A 21 12.67 9.70 -3.01
CA THR A 21 12.02 10.25 -4.20
C THR A 21 12.77 9.73 -5.43
N ALA A 22 12.24 8.68 -6.07
CA ALA A 22 12.73 8.23 -7.37
C ALA A 22 12.32 9.26 -8.44
N GLU A 23 13.29 9.96 -9.04
CA GLU A 23 13.03 10.79 -10.22
C GLU A 23 12.57 9.88 -11.39
N PRO A 24 11.51 10.25 -12.11
CA PRO A 24 11.04 9.45 -13.23
C PRO A 24 12.09 9.48 -14.36
N LEU A 25 12.49 8.30 -14.83
CA LEU A 25 13.29 8.16 -16.05
C LEU A 25 12.51 8.79 -17.22
N LYS A 26 13.08 9.84 -17.82
CA LYS A 26 12.52 10.52 -18.99
C LYS A 26 12.66 9.61 -20.22
N ASN A 27 11.62 8.86 -20.56
CA ASN A 27 11.48 8.22 -21.86
C ASN A 27 10.70 9.17 -22.77
N SER A 28 11.28 9.53 -23.93
CA SER A 28 10.70 10.44 -24.94
C SER A 28 10.17 11.79 -24.40
N ALA A 29 9.88 12.77 -25.25
CA ALA A 29 9.49 14.11 -24.77
C ALA A 29 8.10 14.15 -24.09
N ASN A 30 7.28 13.10 -24.28
CA ASN A 30 5.87 13.09 -23.91
C ASN A 30 5.45 11.96 -22.96
N GLU A 31 6.32 10.96 -22.72
CA GLU A 31 6.04 9.88 -21.79
C GLU A 31 6.70 10.13 -20.42
N THR A 32 6.04 9.73 -19.35
CA THR A 32 6.57 9.82 -18.00
C THR A 32 6.22 8.56 -17.22
N VAL A 33 7.23 7.87 -16.71
CA VAL A 33 7.02 6.73 -15.80
C VAL A 33 6.61 7.27 -14.44
N ARG A 34 5.37 7.00 -14.03
CA ARG A 34 4.83 7.34 -12.72
C ARG A 34 5.04 6.16 -11.78
N ASN A 35 5.49 6.46 -10.57
CA ASN A 35 5.62 5.49 -9.48
C ASN A 35 4.67 5.92 -8.37
N GLN A 36 3.83 5.00 -7.90
CA GLN A 36 2.83 5.28 -6.87
C GLN A 36 2.72 4.13 -5.87
N SER A 37 2.14 4.45 -4.72
CA SER A 37 1.86 3.50 -3.64
C SER A 37 0.40 3.63 -3.24
N LYS A 38 -0.23 2.51 -2.87
CA LYS A 38 -1.60 2.49 -2.35
C LYS A 38 -1.73 1.49 -1.22
N VAL A 39 -2.53 1.85 -0.22
CA VAL A 39 -2.99 0.95 0.83
C VAL A 39 -4.44 0.58 0.55
N ILE A 40 -4.74 -0.71 0.50
CA ILE A 40 -6.09 -1.24 0.28
C ILE A 40 -6.54 -1.95 1.55
N GLU A 41 -7.62 -1.47 2.14
CA GLU A 41 -8.27 -2.14 3.27
C GLU A 41 -9.11 -3.31 2.77
N VAL A 42 -8.96 -4.46 3.41
CA VAL A 42 -9.80 -5.64 3.22
C VAL A 42 -10.89 -5.66 4.29
N LEU A 43 -11.96 -6.42 4.04
CA LEU A 43 -13.06 -6.60 4.97
C LEU A 43 -12.60 -6.92 6.39
N VAL A 44 -13.27 -6.27 7.33
CA VAL A 44 -13.04 -6.42 8.76
C VAL A 44 -13.33 -7.85 9.19
N SER A 45 -12.43 -8.43 9.99
CA SER A 45 -12.54 -9.79 10.50
C SER A 45 -12.49 -9.83 12.02
N SER A 46 -13.14 -10.85 12.61
CA SER A 46 -13.12 -11.09 14.06
C SER A 46 -11.82 -11.76 14.55
N SER A 47 -10.94 -12.19 13.65
CA SER A 47 -9.63 -12.76 13.99
C SER A 47 -8.51 -12.19 13.14
N ARG A 48 -7.32 -12.10 13.74
CA ARG A 48 -6.10 -11.62 13.08
C ARG A 48 -5.73 -12.51 11.88
N GLN A 49 -5.89 -13.82 12.03
CA GLN A 49 -5.57 -14.80 11.00
C GLN A 49 -6.47 -14.66 9.77
N ALA A 50 -7.78 -14.46 9.98
CA ALA A 50 -8.71 -14.23 8.87
C ALA A 50 -8.39 -12.92 8.13
N ALA A 51 -8.06 -11.85 8.86
CA ALA A 51 -7.62 -10.59 8.25
C ALA A 51 -6.35 -10.74 7.40
N TYR A 52 -5.36 -11.49 7.88
CA TYR A 52 -4.14 -11.81 7.10
C TYR A 52 -4.45 -12.61 5.85
N GLN A 53 -5.25 -13.68 5.96
CA GLN A 53 -5.60 -14.52 4.82
C GLN A 53 -6.39 -13.72 3.76
N GLY A 54 -7.31 -12.86 4.20
CA GLY A 54 -8.04 -11.95 3.31
C GLY A 54 -7.10 -10.98 2.59
N ALA A 55 -6.17 -10.35 3.31
CA ALA A 55 -5.17 -9.46 2.72
C ALA A 55 -4.24 -10.18 1.73
N LEU A 56 -3.75 -11.37 2.08
CA LEU A 56 -2.91 -12.19 1.20
C LEU A 56 -3.65 -12.61 -0.07
N SER A 57 -4.90 -13.03 0.07
CA SER A 57 -5.74 -13.40 -1.07
C SER A 57 -5.98 -12.22 -2.00
N LYS A 58 -6.18 -11.01 -1.44
CA LYS A 58 -6.31 -9.79 -2.22
C LYS A 58 -5.00 -9.42 -2.93
N LEU A 59 -3.85 -9.54 -2.27
CA LEU A 59 -2.54 -9.27 -2.88
C LEU A 59 -2.23 -10.25 -4.02
N ASP A 60 -2.52 -11.54 -3.82
CA ASP A 60 -2.36 -12.57 -4.85
C ASP A 60 -3.25 -12.28 -6.07
N ALA A 61 -4.50 -11.89 -5.85
CA ALA A 61 -5.41 -11.49 -6.92
C ALA A 61 -4.90 -10.27 -7.70
N LEU A 62 -4.38 -9.24 -7.01
CA LEU A 62 -3.78 -8.08 -7.67
C LEU A 62 -2.54 -8.49 -8.49
N THR A 63 -1.67 -9.32 -7.94
CA THR A 63 -0.44 -9.77 -8.62
C THR A 63 -0.73 -10.55 -9.92
N LYS A 64 -1.85 -11.27 -9.96
CA LYS A 64 -2.30 -12.04 -11.13
C LYS A 64 -3.19 -11.25 -12.08
N SER A 65 -3.51 -10.00 -11.77
CA SER A 65 -4.43 -9.18 -12.57
C SER A 65 -3.73 -8.61 -13.80
N ALA A 66 -4.47 -8.51 -14.90
CA ALA A 66 -4.01 -7.80 -16.09
C ALA A 66 -3.91 -6.29 -15.82
N PRO A 67 -3.06 -5.54 -16.55
CA PRO A 67 -2.86 -4.09 -16.36
C PRO A 67 -4.15 -3.25 -16.35
N GLU A 68 -5.10 -3.55 -17.25
CA GLU A 68 -6.43 -2.91 -17.30
C GLU A 68 -7.27 -3.15 -16.03
N SER A 69 -7.20 -4.37 -15.48
CA SER A 69 -7.88 -4.75 -14.24
C SER A 69 -7.21 -4.11 -13.03
N LEU A 70 -5.88 -3.98 -13.05
CA LEU A 70 -5.13 -3.26 -12.03
C LEU A 70 -5.48 -1.78 -12.01
N THR A 71 -5.61 -1.14 -13.18
CA THR A 71 -6.02 0.28 -13.29
C THR A 71 -7.34 0.52 -12.56
N SER A 72 -8.31 -0.36 -12.79
CA SER A 72 -9.61 -0.34 -12.11
C SER A 72 -9.47 -0.62 -10.61
N ALA A 73 -8.77 -1.70 -10.22
CA ALA A 73 -8.65 -2.12 -8.82
C ALA A 73 -7.87 -1.10 -7.95
N LEU A 74 -6.90 -0.42 -8.54
CA LEU A 74 -6.07 0.58 -7.88
C LEU A 74 -6.68 1.98 -7.98
N HIS A 75 -7.82 2.16 -8.65
CA HIS A 75 -8.43 3.46 -8.92
C HIS A 75 -7.38 4.47 -9.41
N VAL A 76 -6.52 4.05 -10.33
CA VAL A 76 -5.54 4.95 -10.96
C VAL A 76 -6.34 5.81 -11.92
N GLY A 77 -6.83 6.94 -11.41
CA GLY A 77 -7.54 7.95 -12.18
C GLY A 77 -6.56 8.92 -12.83
N GLY A 78 -6.86 9.37 -14.04
CA GLY A 78 -6.11 10.48 -14.65
C GLY A 78 -6.18 10.58 -16.17
N GLY A 79 -7.36 10.79 -16.75
CA GLY A 79 -7.50 11.24 -18.15
C GLY A 79 -7.11 10.21 -19.22
N ASN A 80 -7.15 10.65 -20.49
CA ASN A 80 -6.78 9.85 -21.67
C ASN A 80 -5.26 9.58 -21.75
N ASP A 81 -4.50 10.15 -20.82
CA ASP A 81 -3.04 10.25 -20.84
C ASP A 81 -2.38 9.02 -20.21
N ILE A 82 -3.14 8.03 -19.72
CA ILE A 82 -2.56 6.81 -19.13
C ILE A 82 -2.52 5.69 -20.19
N ASP A 83 -1.35 5.10 -20.40
CA ASP A 83 -1.28 3.82 -21.09
C ASP A 83 -1.73 2.69 -20.13
N GLN A 84 -2.97 2.23 -20.29
CA GLN A 84 -3.55 1.20 -19.42
C GLN A 84 -2.79 -0.13 -19.47
N ASN A 85 -2.01 -0.40 -20.51
CA ASN A 85 -1.21 -1.61 -20.64
C ASN A 85 0.13 -1.53 -19.90
N SER A 86 0.54 -0.34 -19.48
CA SER A 86 1.83 -0.09 -18.83
C SER A 86 1.80 -0.25 -17.30
N LEU A 87 0.61 -0.50 -16.73
CA LEU A 87 0.46 -0.58 -15.28
C LEU A 87 0.91 -1.94 -14.73
N HIS A 88 1.94 -1.92 -13.91
CA HIS A 88 2.46 -3.11 -13.23
C HIS A 88 2.73 -2.87 -11.74
N LEU A 89 2.47 -3.89 -10.92
CA LEU A 89 2.92 -3.90 -9.53
C LEU A 89 4.44 -4.10 -9.45
N LYS A 90 5.05 -3.56 -8.40
CA LYS A 90 6.45 -3.84 -8.04
C LYS A 90 6.54 -5.12 -7.20
N GLU A 91 7.75 -5.63 -7.00
CA GLU A 91 7.99 -6.90 -6.30
C GLU A 91 7.85 -6.80 -4.76
N ASP A 92 7.96 -5.60 -4.19
CA ASP A 92 8.06 -5.34 -2.74
C ASP A 92 6.72 -5.07 -2.05
N ASN A 93 5.62 -5.59 -2.59
CA ASN A 93 4.30 -5.46 -1.98
C ASN A 93 4.17 -6.35 -0.74
N PHE A 94 3.44 -5.90 0.27
CA PHE A 94 3.30 -6.64 1.51
C PHE A 94 1.92 -6.43 2.14
N VAL A 95 1.61 -7.25 3.13
CA VAL A 95 0.38 -7.15 3.90
C VAL A 95 0.69 -6.86 5.36
N THR A 96 -0.16 -6.06 5.99
CA THR A 96 -0.17 -5.90 7.44
C THR A 96 -1.57 -6.12 7.98
N VAL A 97 -1.69 -6.36 9.28
CA VAL A 97 -2.99 -6.37 9.97
C VAL A 97 -2.95 -5.37 11.10
N THR A 98 -3.97 -4.52 11.13
CA THR A 98 -4.19 -3.56 12.21
C THR A 98 -5.35 -4.04 13.08
N GLU A 99 -5.17 -3.95 14.39
CA GLU A 99 -6.23 -4.14 15.38
C GLU A 99 -6.92 -2.80 15.64
N ARG A 100 -8.25 -2.82 15.75
CA ARG A 100 -9.06 -1.64 16.09
C ARG A 100 -10.23 -2.04 16.97
N ILE A 101 -10.75 -1.09 17.74
CA ILE A 101 -11.99 -1.28 18.50
C ILE A 101 -13.14 -0.69 17.67
N GLY A 102 -14.16 -1.50 17.41
CA GLY A 102 -15.38 -1.09 16.72
C GLY A 102 -16.24 -0.17 17.59
N GLN A 103 -17.24 0.48 16.99
CA GLN A 103 -18.21 1.31 17.72
C GLN A 103 -19.03 0.50 18.75
N ASP A 104 -19.11 -0.81 18.55
CA ASP A 104 -19.73 -1.79 19.45
C ASP A 104 -18.82 -2.19 20.63
N GLY A 105 -17.59 -1.66 20.69
CA GLY A 105 -16.60 -2.00 21.71
C GLY A 105 -15.85 -3.31 21.46
N ASN A 106 -16.13 -4.02 20.35
CA ASN A 106 -15.47 -5.28 20.04
C ASN A 106 -14.13 -5.05 19.34
N VAL A 107 -13.14 -5.89 19.66
CA VAL A 107 -11.86 -5.92 18.92
C VAL A 107 -12.11 -6.49 17.52
N GLN A 108 -11.58 -5.79 16.54
CA GLN A 108 -11.70 -6.09 15.12
C GLN A 108 -10.32 -6.03 14.47
N TYR A 109 -10.11 -6.84 13.43
CA TYR A 109 -8.87 -6.88 12.68
C TYR A 109 -9.12 -6.46 11.23
N VAL A 110 -8.27 -5.59 10.71
CA VAL A 110 -8.34 -5.10 9.34
C VAL A 110 -7.05 -5.49 8.62
N GLY A 111 -7.19 -6.23 7.53
CA GLY A 111 -6.09 -6.53 6.63
C GLY A 111 -5.79 -5.34 5.74
N LEU A 112 -4.53 -4.95 5.64
CA LEU A 112 -4.06 -3.85 4.80
C LEU A 112 -3.11 -4.42 3.76
N VAL A 113 -3.40 -4.17 2.48
CA VAL A 113 -2.51 -4.52 1.37
C VAL A 113 -1.76 -3.28 0.93
N HIS A 114 -0.44 -3.31 1.06
CA HIS A 114 0.46 -2.23 0.63
C HIS A 114 1.00 -2.62 -0.74
N VAL A 115 0.61 -1.86 -1.76
CA VAL A 115 1.07 -2.07 -3.13
C VAL A 115 1.84 -0.86 -3.63
N ASN A 116 2.98 -1.14 -4.24
CA ASN A 116 3.72 -0.20 -5.07
C ASN A 116 3.49 -0.58 -6.53
N TYR A 117 3.31 0.40 -7.39
CA TYR A 117 3.08 0.17 -8.82
C TYR A 117 3.68 1.30 -9.65
N HIS A 118 3.82 1.03 -10.94
CA HIS A 118 4.21 2.03 -11.91
C HIS A 118 3.31 1.97 -13.14
N TYR A 119 3.23 3.07 -13.87
CA TYR A 119 2.54 3.19 -15.16
C TYR A 119 3.20 4.29 -15.99
N ILE A 120 2.93 4.31 -17.29
CA ILE A 120 3.33 5.34 -18.23
C ILE A 120 2.17 6.32 -18.41
N GLU A 121 2.48 7.59 -18.18
CA GLU A 121 1.65 8.71 -18.59
C GLU A 121 2.18 9.26 -19.92
N ASP A 122 1.37 9.31 -20.96
CA ASP A 122 1.65 9.83 -22.29
C ASP A 122 0.75 11.04 -22.58
N LYS A 123 1.36 12.23 -22.52
CA LYS A 123 0.69 13.52 -22.73
C LYS A 123 0.27 13.77 -24.18
N SER A 124 0.67 12.93 -25.13
CA SER A 124 0.22 13.02 -26.53
C SER A 124 -1.21 12.53 -26.74
N ARG A 125 -1.79 11.85 -25.74
CA ARG A 125 -3.14 11.27 -25.80
C ARG A 125 -4.25 12.24 -25.36
N ASN A 126 -3.90 13.50 -25.10
CA ASN A 126 -4.79 14.62 -24.80
C ASN A 126 -5.03 15.48 -26.03
#